data_AF-A0A8T3PCW9-F1
#
_entry.id   AF-A0A8T3PCW9-F1
#
_cell.length_a   1.000
_cell.length_b   1.000
_cell.length_c   1.000
_cell.angle_alpha   90.00
_cell.angle_beta   90.00
_cell.angle_gamma   90.00
#
_symmetry.space_group_name_H-M   'P 1'
#
loop_
_entity.id
_entity.type
_entity.pdbx_description
1 polymer ?
#
loop_
_entity_poly.entity_id
_entity_poly.type
_entity_poly.pdbx_seq_one_letter_code
_entity_poly.pdbx_strand_id
1 'polypeptide(L)'
;MDLLLLLVALVVILVGAELFTNGIEWFGRKLDLAEGAVGSVLAAVGTALPETLIPIVAILLPSQPGSTANAHGVGVGAILGAPFMLATLAMFV
;
A
#
# COMPACT_ATOMS: atom_id res chain seq x y z
N MET A 1 23.41 -4.98 -4.72
CA MET A 1 22.53 -6.05 -4.17
C MET A 1 21.16 -5.49 -3.79
N ASP A 2 21.11 -4.20 -3.45
CA ASP A 2 19.92 -3.49 -2.97
C ASP A 2 18.81 -3.30 -4.01
N LEU A 3 19.17 -3.08 -5.29
CA LEU A 3 18.17 -2.92 -6.36
C LEU A 3 17.38 -4.21 -6.61
N LEU A 4 18.06 -5.36 -6.57
CA LEU A 4 17.42 -6.66 -6.75
C LEU A 4 16.49 -6.97 -5.57
N LEU A 5 16.92 -6.61 -4.35
CA LEU A 5 16.09 -6.73 -3.15
C LEU A 5 14.85 -5.82 -3.21
N LEU A 6 14.99 -4.59 -3.72
CA LEU A 6 13.88 -3.67 -3.95
C LEU A 6 12.88 -4.22 -4.96
N LEU A 7 13.36 -4.79 -6.06
CA LEU A 7 12.51 -5.37 -7.12
C LEU A 7 11.75 -6.60 -6.61
N VAL A 8 12.42 -7.48 -5.87
CA VAL A 8 11.77 -8.64 -5.23
C VAL A 8 10.76 -8.19 -4.18
N ALA A 9 11.10 -7.21 -3.34
CA ALA A 9 10.18 -6.66 -2.34
C ALA A 9 8.93 -6.06 -3.00
N LEU A 10 9.08 -5.34 -4.10
CA LEU A 10 7.97 -4.80 -4.88
C LEU A 10 7.04 -5.92 -5.37
N VAL A 11 7.60 -6.98 -5.98
CA VAL A 11 6.80 -8.12 -6.45
C VAL A 11 6.06 -8.79 -5.29
N VAL A 12 6.73 -8.99 -4.16
CA VAL A 12 6.10 -9.57 -2.95
C VAL A 12 4.95 -8.69 -2.43
N ILE A 13 5.11 -7.36 -2.41
CA ILE A 13 4.06 -6.43 -2.01
C ILE A 13 2.86 -6.51 -2.96
N LEU A 14 3.10 -6.51 -4.28
CA LEU A 14 2.04 -6.58 -5.29
C LEU A 14 1.24 -7.88 -5.18
N VAL A 15 1.94 -9.02 -5.11
CA VAL A 15 1.30 -10.33 -4.95
C VAL A 15 0.57 -10.42 -3.60
N GLY A 16 1.16 -9.89 -2.53
CA GLY A 16 0.53 -9.84 -1.21
C GLY A 16 -0.77 -9.02 -1.21
N ALA A 17 -0.77 -7.87 -1.87
CA ALA A 17 -1.95 -7.01 -2.01
C ALA A 17 -3.06 -7.70 -2.82
N GLU A 18 -2.73 -8.36 -3.94
CA GLU A 18 -3.68 -9.10 -4.76
C GLU A 18 -4.29 -10.32 -4.03
N LEU A 19 -3.47 -11.08 -3.29
CA LEU A 19 -3.97 -12.18 -2.48
C LEU A 19 -4.85 -11.69 -1.33
N PHE A 20 -4.48 -10.56 -0.72
CA PHE A 20 -5.25 -9.96 0.36
C PHE A 20 -6.62 -9.47 -0.10
N THR A 21 -6.69 -8.73 -1.22
CA THR A 21 -7.97 -8.24 -1.77
C THR A 21 -8.88 -9.39 -2.19
N ASN A 22 -8.34 -10.43 -2.84
CA ASN A 22 -9.09 -11.66 -3.14
C ASN A 22 -9.61 -12.36 -1.88
N GLY A 23 -8.79 -12.43 -0.82
CA GLY A 23 -9.18 -13.00 0.47
C GLY A 23 -10.31 -12.21 1.13
N ILE A 24 -10.24 -10.89 1.06
CA ILE A 24 -11.28 -9.97 1.53
C ILE A 24 -12.59 -10.17 0.76
N GLU A 25 -12.55 -10.34 -0.56
CA GLU A 25 -13.74 -10.61 -1.36
C GLU A 25 -14.42 -11.91 -0.96
N TRP A 26 -13.64 -12.98 -0.79
CA TRP A 26 -14.13 -14.27 -0.30
C TRP A 26 -14.68 -14.19 1.11
N PHE A 27 -14.03 -13.42 1.98
CA PHE A 27 -14.51 -13.16 3.34
C PHE A 27 -15.86 -12.43 3.32
N GLY A 28 -16.00 -11.42 2.46
CA GLY A 28 -17.26 -10.70 2.26
C GLY A 28 -18.39 -11.61 1.79
N ARG A 29 -18.11 -12.51 0.83
CA ARG A 29 -19.08 -13.53 0.37
C ARG A 29 -19.48 -14.48 1.49
N LYS A 30 -18.54 -14.91 2.33
CA LYS A 30 -18.82 -15.82 3.45
C LYS A 30 -19.68 -15.16 4.54
N LEU A 31 -19.61 -13.85 4.68
CA LEU A 31 -20.42 -13.05 5.60
C LEU A 31 -21.74 -12.55 5.00
N ASP A 32 -22.07 -12.95 3.76
CA ASP A 32 -23.27 -12.53 3.03
C ASP A 32 -23.40 -11.00 2.91
N LEU A 33 -22.25 -10.32 2.78
CA LEU A 33 -22.19 -8.88 2.57
C LEU A 33 -22.56 -8.54 1.13
N ALA A 34 -23.30 -7.44 0.94
CA ALA A 34 -23.61 -6.93 -0.39
C ALA A 34 -22.32 -6.68 -1.19
N GLU A 35 -22.30 -7.05 -2.47
CA GLU A 35 -21.14 -6.87 -3.36
C GLU A 35 -20.63 -5.42 -3.35
N GLY A 36 -21.55 -4.46 -3.26
CA GLY A 36 -21.23 -3.04 -3.10
C GLY A 36 -20.45 -2.73 -1.82
N ALA A 37 -20.77 -3.35 -0.68
CA ALA A 37 -20.06 -3.15 0.58
C ALA A 37 -18.66 -3.78 0.57
N VAL A 38 -18.53 -4.96 -0.06
CA VAL A 38 -17.24 -5.65 -0.22
C VAL A 38 -16.30 -4.88 -1.15
N GLY A 39 -16.80 -4.47 -2.32
CA GLY A 39 -15.99 -3.74 -3.32
C GLY A 39 -15.69 -2.29 -2.95
N SER A 40 -16.61 -1.59 -2.26
CA SER A 40 -16.39 -0.18 -1.90
C SER A 40 -15.55 0.01 -0.64
N VAL A 41 -15.74 -0.82 0.39
CA VAL A 41 -15.08 -0.62 1.69
C VAL A 41 -13.94 -1.60 1.87
N LEU A 42 -14.22 -2.90 1.77
CA LEU A 42 -13.21 -3.90 2.12
C LEU A 42 -12.09 -3.98 1.09
N ALA A 43 -12.41 -3.93 -0.21
CA ALA A 43 -11.41 -3.91 -1.28
C ALA A 43 -10.60 -2.61 -1.28
N ALA A 44 -11.24 -1.45 -1.06
CA ALA A 44 -10.56 -0.17 -0.96
C ALA A 44 -9.57 -0.10 0.22
N VAL A 45 -9.91 -0.73 1.36
CA VAL A 45 -8.97 -0.86 2.48
C VAL A 45 -7.80 -1.79 2.12
N GLY A 46 -8.07 -2.88 1.39
CA GLY A 46 -7.03 -3.81 0.94
C GLY A 46 -6.02 -3.20 -0.03
N THR A 47 -6.46 -2.31 -0.91
CA THR A 47 -5.57 -1.64 -1.86
C THR A 47 -4.79 -0.50 -1.26
N ALA A 48 -5.28 0.17 -0.21
CA ALA A 48 -4.57 1.26 0.47
C ALA A 48 -3.65 0.78 1.61
N LEU A 49 -3.68 -0.52 1.91
CA LEU A 49 -2.92 -1.13 3.01
C LEU A 49 -1.40 -1.02 2.80
N PRO A 50 -0.83 -1.36 1.63
CA PRO A 50 0.61 -1.19 1.37
C PRO A 50 1.07 0.26 1.56
N GLU A 51 0.34 1.21 0.99
CA GLU A 51 0.61 2.65 1.02
C GLU A 51 0.53 3.21 2.43
N THR A 52 -0.32 2.63 3.29
CA THR A 52 -0.44 3.02 4.70
C THR A 52 0.64 2.36 5.56
N LEU A 53 1.03 1.12 5.27
CA LEU A 53 2.03 0.39 6.06
C LEU A 53 3.47 0.88 5.82
N ILE A 54 3.83 1.22 4.59
CA ILE A 54 5.18 1.72 4.25
C ILE A 54 5.59 2.93 5.12
N PRO A 55 4.80 4.01 5.26
CA PRO A 55 5.17 5.15 6.08
C PRO A 55 5.16 4.82 7.58
N ILE A 56 4.28 3.93 8.05
CA ILE A 56 4.28 3.46 9.44
C ILE A 56 5.62 2.79 9.76
N VAL A 57 6.06 1.85 8.93
CA VAL A 57 7.34 1.15 9.12
C VAL A 57 8.51 2.12 8.97
N ALA A 58 8.48 2.99 7.98
CA ALA A 58 9.57 3.93 7.72
C ALA A 58 9.77 4.97 8.85
N ILE A 59 8.70 5.42 9.50
CA ILE A 59 8.76 6.44 10.55
C ILE A 59 8.95 5.81 11.94
N LEU A 60 8.22 4.73 12.24
CA LEU A 60 8.19 4.14 13.60
C LEU A 60 9.27 3.07 13.82
N LEU A 61 9.78 2.44 12.76
CA LEU A 61 10.74 1.33 12.82
C LEU A 61 11.98 1.61 11.96
N PRO A 62 12.76 2.68 12.24
CA PRO A 62 13.95 2.99 11.47
C PRO A 62 15.01 1.89 11.61
N SER A 63 15.45 1.34 10.48
CA SER A 63 16.34 0.17 10.40
C SER A 63 17.75 0.39 10.98
N GLN A 64 18.22 1.63 11.12
CA GLN A 64 19.56 1.94 11.64
C GLN A 64 19.59 3.26 12.43
N PRO A 65 20.33 3.31 13.56
CA PRO A 65 20.60 4.57 14.26
C PRO A 65 21.39 5.51 13.32
N GLY A 66 20.80 6.63 12.93
CA GLY A 66 21.40 7.62 12.02
C GLY A 66 20.85 7.63 10.58
N SER A 67 20.00 6.68 10.19
CA SER A 67 19.33 6.67 8.87
C SER A 67 17.94 7.31 8.89
N THR A 68 17.58 8.01 9.97
CA THR A 68 16.25 8.56 10.22
C THR A 68 15.79 9.56 9.17
N ALA A 69 16.68 10.40 8.64
CA ALA A 69 16.33 11.35 7.58
C ALA A 69 15.85 10.66 6.28
N ASN A 70 16.54 9.59 5.87
CA ASN A 70 16.20 8.84 4.66
C ASN A 70 14.89 8.06 4.85
N ALA A 71 14.72 7.44 6.02
CA ALA A 71 13.49 6.72 6.34
C ALA A 71 12.28 7.66 6.39
N HIS A 72 12.46 8.87 6.93
CA HIS A 72 11.41 9.88 6.94
C HIS A 72 11.02 10.35 5.53
N GLY A 73 12.00 10.49 4.63
CA GLY A 73 11.76 10.79 3.22
C GLY A 73 10.95 9.73 2.49
N VAL A 74 11.21 8.44 2.76
CA VAL A 74 10.41 7.33 2.24
C VAL A 74 8.97 7.40 2.76
N GLY A 75 8.78 7.70 4.04
CA GLY A 75 7.44 7.85 4.63
C GLY A 75 6.66 9.01 4.00
N VAL A 76 7.28 10.18 3.83
CA VAL A 76 6.65 11.34 3.16
C VAL A 76 6.29 10.99 1.71
N GLY A 77 7.20 10.32 0.99
CA GLY A 77 6.96 9.88 -0.38
C GLY A 77 5.78 8.91 -0.51
N ALA A 78 5.65 7.96 0.42
CA ALA A 78 4.54 7.02 0.44
C ALA A 78 3.19 7.70 0.71
N ILE A 79 3.15 8.69 1.61
CA ILE A 79 1.92 9.44 1.93
C ILE A 79 1.50 10.34 0.75
N LEU A 80 2.45 11.07 0.16
CA LEU A 80 2.16 12.05 -0.88
C LEU A 80 2.09 11.45 -2.29
N GLY A 81 2.65 10.26 -2.51
CA GLY A 81 2.75 9.63 -3.82
C GLY A 81 1.38 9.39 -4.46
N ALA A 82 0.44 8.77 -3.72
CA ALA A 82 -0.90 8.49 -4.22
C ALA A 82 -1.69 9.74 -4.65
N PRO A 83 -1.85 10.79 -3.82
CA PRO A 83 -2.56 12.00 -4.23
C PRO A 83 -1.85 12.73 -5.38
N PHE A 84 -0.52 12.74 -5.43
CA PHE A 84 0.19 13.34 -6.57
C PHE A 84 0.02 12.56 -7.88
N MET A 85 -0.02 11.22 -7.84
CA MET A 85 -0.32 10.42 -9.02
C MET A 85 -1.74 10.71 -9.54
N LEU A 86 -2.75 10.73 -8.66
CA LEU A 86 -4.13 11.04 -9.03
C LEU A 86 -4.29 12.47 -9.54
N ALA A 87 -3.64 13.45 -8.89
CA ALA A 87 -3.65 14.84 -9.35
C ALA A 87 -3.03 14.99 -10.74
N THR A 88 -1.94 14.27 -11.02
CA THR A 88 -1.32 14.27 -12.35
C THR A 88 -2.27 13.69 -13.41
N LEU A 89 -2.91 12.55 -13.12
CA LEU A 89 -3.91 11.95 -14.02
C LEU A 89 -5.11 12.87 -14.26
N ALA A 90 -5.61 13.53 -13.22
CA ALA A 90 -6.74 14.45 -13.31
C ALA A 90 -6.46 15.68 -14.19
N MET A 91 -5.20 16.10 -14.34
CA MET A 91 -4.84 17.19 -15.26
C MET A 91 -4.89 16.79 -16.74
N PHE A 92 -4.94 15.49 -17.05
CA PHE A 92 -5.01 14.95 -18.42
C PHE A 92 -6.40 14.48 -18.85
N VAL A 93 -7.39 14.50 -17.94
CA VAL A 93 -8.79 14.14 -18.17
C VAL A 93 -9.64 15.40 -18.19
#